data_AF-A0A8C5MF18-F1
#
_entry.id   AF-A0A8C5MF18-F1
#
_cell.length_a   1.000
_cell.length_b   1.000
_cell.length_c   1.000
_cell.angle_alpha   90.00
_cell.angle_beta   90.00
_cell.angle_gamma   90.00
#
_symmetry.space_group_name_H-M   'P 1'
#
loop_
_entity.id
_entity.type
_entity.pdbx_description
1 polymer ?
#
loop_
_entity_poly.entity_id
_entity_poly.type
_entity_poly.pdbx_seq_one_letter_code
_entity_poly.pdbx_strand_id
1 'polypeptide(L)'
;MKYLQGQLTTLKIFKLYETGWSSQRLGIDLERSIIVQWKRHTSPFVSGSYQSHKEERTIPREIDLIGGHQRNVIVLNIGVHFRSHPLHLYIRRLINIRRALERLFIRSPQTKVVVKTEHSGDRKEYYETHNSFHGYVQYLIMEQVFKGLNVGFVNGWDMTNAFDSDVIHPPDSYIQSEVDMLMTYIC
;
A
#
# COMPACT_ATOMS: atom_id res chain seq x y z
N MET A 1 7.98 -6.34 3.44
CA MET A 1 9.38 -6.30 3.93
C MET A 1 9.99 -7.66 4.24
N LYS A 2 9.26 -8.63 4.82
CA LYS A 2 9.81 -9.99 5.02
C LYS A 2 10.33 -10.61 3.71
N TYR A 3 9.54 -10.53 2.63
CA TYR A 3 9.97 -10.97 1.31
C TYR A 3 11.31 -10.33 0.88
N LEU A 4 11.42 -9.00 0.93
CA LEU A 4 12.66 -8.29 0.60
C LEU A 4 13.85 -8.71 1.47
N GLN A 5 13.63 -9.01 2.76
CA GLN A 5 14.68 -9.49 3.65
C GLN A 5 15.19 -10.88 3.26
N GLY A 6 14.34 -11.73 2.68
CA GLY A 6 14.75 -13.03 2.15
C GLY A 6 15.58 -12.91 0.86
N GLN A 7 15.34 -11.88 0.06
CA GLN A 7 16.05 -11.66 -1.21
C GLN A 7 17.31 -10.79 -1.06
N LEU A 8 17.32 -9.86 -0.09
CA LEU A 8 18.41 -8.92 0.17
C LEU A 8 19.07 -9.25 1.52
N THR A 9 20.08 -10.11 1.51
CA THR A 9 20.73 -10.62 2.71
C THR A 9 21.37 -9.54 3.60
N THR A 10 21.71 -8.38 3.02
CA THR A 10 22.35 -7.25 3.72
C THR A 10 21.33 -6.21 4.22
N LEU A 11 20.05 -6.33 3.85
CA LEU A 11 18.98 -5.43 4.30
C LEU A 11 18.71 -5.61 5.80
N LYS A 12 19.04 -4.59 6.61
CA LYS A 12 18.74 -4.55 8.04
C LYS A 12 17.41 -3.85 8.29
N ILE A 13 16.50 -4.51 9.01
CA ILE A 13 15.16 -3.99 9.30
C ILE A 13 15.03 -3.60 10.77
N PHE A 14 14.61 -2.37 11.00
CA PHE A 14 14.29 -1.81 12.31
C PHE A 14 12.76 -1.69 12.45
N LYS A 15 12.24 -2.10 13.61
CA LYS A 15 10.86 -1.80 14.01
C LYS A 15 10.87 -0.50 14.80
N LEU A 16 10.07 0.47 14.39
CA LEU A 16 9.99 1.76 15.04
C LEU A 16 8.70 1.85 15.84
N TYR A 17 8.76 2.50 17.01
CA TYR A 17 7.67 3.01 17.86
C TYR A 17 6.56 2.07 18.36
N GLU A 18 6.06 1.14 17.55
CA GLU A 18 4.93 0.27 17.88
C GLU A 18 5.33 -1.20 17.98
N THR A 19 4.40 -2.04 18.44
CA THR A 19 4.60 -3.48 18.55
C THR A 19 3.80 -4.26 17.50
N GLY A 20 4.20 -5.52 17.28
CA GLY A 20 3.50 -6.43 16.39
C GLY A 20 3.72 -6.16 14.90
N TRP A 21 2.69 -6.45 14.09
CA TRP A 21 2.75 -6.34 12.63
C TRP A 21 2.51 -4.91 12.15
N SER A 22 1.85 -4.08 12.98
CA SER A 22 1.50 -2.69 12.67
C SER A 22 2.63 -1.68 12.88
N SER A 23 3.78 -2.13 13.40
CA SER A 23 4.98 -1.32 13.60
C SER A 23 5.49 -0.73 12.29
N GLN A 24 5.76 0.57 12.29
CA GLN A 24 6.50 1.20 11.21
C GLN A 24 7.85 0.48 11.06
N ARG A 25 8.28 0.32 9.80
CA ARG A 25 9.53 -0.38 9.50
C ARG A 25 10.44 0.46 8.65
N LEU A 26 11.72 0.43 9.00
CA LEU A 26 12.80 1.03 8.23
C LEU A 26 13.79 -0.08 7.87
N GLY A 27 13.96 -0.32 6.59
CA GLY A 27 14.97 -1.20 6.02
C GLY A 27 16.10 -0.37 5.44
N ILE A 28 17.35 -0.66 5.80
CA ILE A 28 18.54 -0.01 5.25
C ILE A 28 19.49 -1.09 4.73
N ASP A 29 19.88 -0.98 3.47
CA ASP A 29 20.94 -1.77 2.83
C ASP A 29 22.03 -0.79 2.38
N LEU A 30 23.10 -0.69 3.16
CA LEU A 30 24.19 0.25 2.91
C LEU A 30 25.01 -0.15 1.67
N GLU A 31 25.13 -1.46 1.40
CA GLU A 31 25.92 -1.96 0.26
C GLU A 31 25.27 -1.58 -1.07
N ARG A 32 23.94 -1.63 -1.14
CA ARG A 32 23.17 -1.26 -2.34
C ARG A 32 22.66 0.18 -2.32
N SER A 33 22.91 0.93 -1.24
CA SER A 33 22.35 2.28 -1.03
C SER A 33 20.82 2.32 -1.15
N ILE A 34 20.14 1.32 -0.56
CA ILE A 34 18.68 1.20 -0.58
C ILE A 34 18.11 1.53 0.80
N ILE A 35 17.09 2.38 0.81
CA ILE A 35 16.23 2.62 1.97
C ILE A 35 14.82 2.18 1.60
N VAL A 36 14.22 1.32 2.43
CA VAL A 36 12.83 0.90 2.30
C VAL A 36 12.09 1.34 3.56
N GLN A 37 11.02 2.10 3.41
CA GLN A 37 10.18 2.49 4.54
C GLN A 37 8.77 1.93 4.36
N TRP A 38 8.21 1.36 5.42
CA TRP A 38 6.81 0.95 5.46
C TRP A 38 6.13 1.69 6.60
N LYS A 39 5.04 2.39 6.26
CA LYS A 39 4.16 3.07 7.20
C LYS A 39 2.73 2.63 6.92
N ARG A 40 1.95 2.45 7.99
CA ARG A 40 0.50 2.27 7.87
C ARG A 40 -0.17 3.54 7.35
N HIS A 41 -1.35 3.39 6.75
CA HIS A 41 -2.09 4.48 6.12
C HIS A 41 -2.86 5.39 7.08
N THR A 42 -2.60 5.29 8.39
CA THR A 42 -3.28 6.00 9.50
C THR A 42 -4.77 5.67 9.60
N SER A 43 -5.53 6.37 10.45
CA SER A 43 -6.97 6.12 10.62
C SER A 43 -7.75 6.23 9.30
N PRO A 44 -8.74 5.33 9.05
CA PRO A 44 -9.09 4.15 9.82
C PRO A 44 -8.11 3.00 9.57
N PHE A 45 -7.31 2.67 10.59
CA PHE A 45 -6.46 1.49 10.59
C PHE A 45 -6.87 0.67 11.79
N VAL A 46 -7.26 -0.58 11.56
CA VAL A 46 -7.77 -1.46 12.60
C VAL A 46 -6.69 -2.48 12.93
N SER A 47 -6.23 -2.50 14.18
CA SER A 47 -5.21 -3.43 14.66
C SER A 47 -5.44 -3.76 16.13
N GLY A 48 -5.24 -5.04 16.48
CA GLY A 48 -5.24 -5.49 17.88
C GLY A 48 -3.91 -5.26 18.60
N SER A 49 -2.85 -4.81 17.90
CA SER A 49 -1.57 -4.45 18.52
C SER A 49 -1.55 -2.99 18.99
N TYR A 50 -0.76 -2.68 20.02
CA TYR A 50 -0.54 -1.32 20.51
C TYR A 50 -0.09 -0.39 19.38
N GLN A 51 -0.69 0.80 19.31
CA GLN A 51 -0.40 1.79 18.29
C GLN A 51 0.08 3.08 18.94
N SER A 52 1.26 3.53 18.53
CA SER A 52 1.76 4.87 18.86
C SER A 52 1.29 5.86 17.79
N HIS A 53 0.74 6.99 18.19
CA HIS A 53 0.46 8.11 17.28
C HIS A 53 1.69 9.02 17.06
N LYS A 54 2.85 8.65 17.60
CA LYS A 54 4.11 9.38 17.37
C LYS A 54 4.50 9.29 15.89
N GLU A 55 4.78 10.46 15.29
CA GLU A 55 5.15 10.59 13.87
C GLU A 55 4.11 10.03 12.88
N GLU A 56 2.85 9.97 13.30
CA GLU A 56 1.75 9.59 12.43
C GLU A 56 1.38 10.77 11.53
N ARG A 57 1.53 10.57 10.21
CA ARG A 57 1.13 11.55 9.20
C ARG A 57 0.29 10.85 8.16
N THR A 58 -0.72 11.56 7.67
CA THR A 58 -1.57 11.04 6.59
C THR A 58 -0.75 10.79 5.33
N ILE A 59 -1.19 9.87 4.47
CA ILE A 59 -0.52 9.58 3.19
C ILE A 59 -0.24 10.86 2.37
N PRO A 60 -1.20 11.79 2.19
CA PRO A 60 -0.92 13.06 1.50
C PRO A 60 0.25 13.83 2.10
N ARG A 61 0.34 13.88 3.43
CA ARG A 61 1.42 14.59 4.12
C ARG A 61 2.77 13.89 3.96
N GLU A 62 2.81 12.55 3.98
CA GLU A 62 4.04 11.82 3.68
C GLU A 62 4.50 12.09 2.25
N ILE A 63 3.59 12.06 1.29
CA ILE A 63 3.90 12.40 -0.11
C ILE A 63 4.46 13.82 -0.21
N ASP A 64 3.81 14.81 0.39
CA ASP A 64 4.24 16.22 0.35
C ASP A 64 5.63 16.46 0.97
N LEU A 65 6.09 15.59 1.88
CA LEU A 65 7.43 15.67 2.48
C LEU A 65 8.51 15.00 1.61
N ILE A 66 8.12 14.22 0.61
CA ILE A 66 9.06 13.63 -0.34
C ILE A 66 9.42 14.70 -1.39
N GLY A 67 10.68 15.14 -1.38
CA GLY A 67 11.21 16.05 -2.41
C GLY A 67 11.09 15.47 -3.81
N GLY A 68 11.26 14.15 -3.93
CA GLY A 68 11.18 13.42 -5.20
C GLY A 68 12.54 13.27 -5.88
N HIS A 69 12.68 12.18 -6.64
CA HIS A 69 13.87 11.83 -7.42
C HIS A 69 13.49 10.67 -8.37
N GLN A 70 14.26 10.47 -9.44
CA GLN A 70 14.13 9.29 -10.34
C GLN A 70 14.35 7.93 -9.66
N ARG A 71 14.88 7.93 -8.43
CA ARG A 71 15.14 6.71 -7.63
C ARG A 71 14.12 6.52 -6.51
N ASN A 72 13.19 7.45 -6.36
CA ASN A 72 12.12 7.34 -5.38
C ASN A 72 10.99 6.52 -5.98
N VAL A 73 10.58 5.50 -5.25
CA VAL A 73 9.40 4.69 -5.55
C VAL A 73 8.42 4.81 -4.40
N ILE A 74 7.17 5.16 -4.70
CA ILE A 74 6.08 5.20 -3.73
C ILE A 74 5.12 4.07 -4.06
N VAL A 75 4.88 3.19 -3.09
CA VAL A 75 3.88 2.12 -3.23
C VAL A 75 2.70 2.41 -2.32
N LEU A 76 1.50 2.50 -2.90
CA LEU A 76 0.25 2.73 -2.19
C LEU A 76 -0.54 1.43 -2.10
N ASN A 77 -0.98 1.07 -0.89
CA ASN A 77 -1.90 -0.04 -0.66
C ASN A 77 -2.96 0.41 0.36
N ILE A 78 -4.17 0.65 -0.13
CA ILE A 78 -5.25 1.28 0.63
C ILE A 78 -6.56 0.62 0.24
N GLY A 79 -7.17 -0.09 1.18
CA GLY A 79 -8.35 -0.86 0.85
C GLY A 79 -8.97 -1.47 2.08
N VAL A 80 -8.63 -2.72 2.37
CA VAL A 80 -9.30 -3.61 3.32
C VAL A 80 -9.77 -2.97 4.65
N HIS A 81 -8.99 -2.08 5.27
CA HIS A 81 -9.38 -1.41 6.52
C HIS A 81 -10.54 -0.42 6.37
N PHE A 82 -10.82 0.05 5.16
CA PHE A 82 -11.92 0.94 4.85
C PHE A 82 -13.22 0.19 4.55
N ARG A 83 -13.21 -1.13 4.32
CA ARG A 83 -14.43 -1.90 3.99
C ARG A 83 -15.50 -1.79 5.09
N SER A 84 -15.07 -1.71 6.35
CA SER A 84 -15.95 -1.54 7.52
C SER A 84 -16.36 -0.10 7.81
N HIS A 85 -16.00 0.86 6.96
CA HIS A 85 -16.23 2.29 7.18
C HIS A 85 -17.12 2.88 6.08
N PRO A 86 -17.82 3.99 6.35
CA PRO A 86 -18.62 4.66 5.34
C PRO A 86 -17.81 5.00 4.08
N LEU A 87 -18.33 4.60 2.91
CA LEU A 87 -17.64 4.69 1.63
C LEU A 87 -17.11 6.09 1.29
N HIS A 88 -17.81 7.14 1.72
CA HIS A 88 -17.40 8.52 1.49
C HIS A 88 -16.04 8.86 2.14
N LEU A 89 -15.66 8.19 3.23
CA LEU A 89 -14.34 8.35 3.86
C LEU A 89 -13.23 7.78 2.98
N TYR A 90 -13.48 6.65 2.33
CA TYR A 90 -12.55 6.06 1.37
C TYR A 90 -12.37 6.96 0.15
N ILE A 91 -13.47 7.44 -0.44
CA ILE A 91 -13.46 8.39 -1.56
C ILE A 91 -12.65 9.64 -1.19
N ARG A 92 -12.94 10.24 -0.03
CA ARG A 92 -12.21 11.41 0.47
C ARG A 92 -10.72 11.13 0.66
N ARG A 93 -10.35 9.94 1.16
CA ARG A 93 -8.95 9.52 1.32
C ARG A 93 -8.25 9.50 -0.04
N LEU A 94 -8.84 8.84 -1.03
CA LEU A 94 -8.24 8.71 -2.36
C LEU A 94 -8.12 10.06 -3.09
N ILE A 95 -9.14 10.92 -3.01
CA ILE A 95 -9.08 12.28 -3.62
C ILE A 95 -7.92 13.09 -3.03
N ASN A 96 -7.73 13.05 -1.71
CA ASN A 96 -6.63 13.77 -1.08
C ASN A 96 -5.26 13.21 -1.48
N ILE A 97 -5.16 11.91 -1.70
CA ILE A 97 -3.94 11.26 -2.18
C ILE A 97 -3.67 11.64 -3.63
N ARG A 98 -4.69 11.60 -4.50
CA ARG A 98 -4.59 12.09 -5.89
C ARG A 98 -4.01 13.49 -5.92
N ARG A 99 -4.56 14.43 -5.14
CA ARG A 99 -4.07 15.82 -5.08
C ARG A 99 -2.60 15.91 -4.64
N ALA A 100 -2.17 15.06 -3.70
CA ALA A 100 -0.78 15.01 -3.28
C ALA A 100 0.14 14.44 -4.35
N LEU A 101 -0.32 13.43 -5.10
CA LEU A 101 0.40 12.88 -6.25
C LEU A 101 0.50 13.89 -7.40
N GLU A 102 -0.55 14.65 -7.69
CA GLU A 102 -0.50 15.73 -8.67
C GLU A 102 0.57 16.77 -8.30
N ARG A 103 0.61 17.19 -7.03
CA ARG A 103 1.71 18.04 -6.53
C ARG A 103 3.08 17.37 -6.64
N LEU A 104 3.16 16.05 -6.42
CA LEU A 104 4.41 15.28 -6.52
C LEU A 104 4.92 15.29 -7.97
N PHE A 105 4.05 15.03 -8.93
CA PHE A 105 4.46 14.97 -10.33
C PHE A 105 4.84 16.33 -10.90
N ILE A 106 4.31 17.43 -10.36
CA ILE A 106 4.79 18.79 -10.69
C ILE A 106 6.23 18.99 -10.22
N ARG A 107 6.57 18.56 -8.99
CA ARG A 107 7.92 18.75 -8.41
C ARG A 107 8.95 17.71 -8.84
N SER A 108 8.50 16.49 -9.15
CA SER A 108 9.35 15.34 -9.46
C SER A 108 8.61 14.36 -10.39
N PRO A 109 8.51 14.70 -11.69
CA PRO A 109 7.77 13.91 -12.67
C PRO A 109 8.35 12.50 -12.89
N GLN A 110 9.62 12.27 -12.50
CA GLN A 110 10.30 10.99 -12.62
C GLN A 110 10.09 10.04 -11.42
N THR A 111 9.43 10.50 -10.35
CA THR A 111 9.14 9.61 -9.21
C THR A 111 8.14 8.56 -9.62
N LYS A 112 8.51 7.28 -9.45
CA LYS A 112 7.63 6.16 -9.76
C LYS A 112 6.62 5.98 -8.65
N VAL A 113 5.34 5.89 -9.00
CA VAL A 113 4.25 5.64 -8.06
C VAL A 113 3.50 4.42 -8.53
N VAL A 114 3.38 3.42 -7.66
CA VAL A 114 2.66 2.18 -7.95
C VAL A 114 1.53 2.01 -6.94
N VAL A 115 0.34 1.75 -7.44
CA VAL A 115 -0.85 1.51 -6.63
C VAL A 115 -1.15 0.02 -6.68
N LYS A 116 -1.11 -0.64 -5.51
CA LYS A 116 -1.73 -1.95 -5.35
C LYS A 116 -3.22 -1.73 -5.16
N THR A 117 -4.02 -2.30 -6.03
CA THR A 117 -5.48 -2.20 -5.95
C THR A 117 -6.05 -3.06 -4.82
N GLU A 118 -7.35 -2.89 -4.57
CA GLU A 118 -8.13 -3.86 -3.83
C GLU A 118 -7.99 -5.27 -4.40
N HIS A 119 -8.24 -6.26 -3.56
CA HIS A 119 -8.16 -7.68 -3.92
C HIS A 119 -9.42 -8.42 -3.46
N SER A 120 -9.77 -9.51 -4.15
CA SER A 120 -10.87 -10.38 -3.69
C SER A 120 -10.45 -11.12 -2.41
N GLY A 121 -11.43 -11.68 -1.72
CA GLY A 121 -11.21 -12.45 -0.50
C GLY A 121 -12.05 -11.91 0.65
N ASP A 122 -12.70 -12.85 1.33
CA ASP A 122 -13.69 -12.55 2.36
C ASP A 122 -13.12 -12.92 3.74
N ARG A 123 -13.55 -12.20 4.78
CA ARG A 123 -13.34 -12.62 6.16
C ARG A 123 -14.61 -13.27 6.66
N LYS A 124 -14.59 -14.60 6.84
CA LYS A 124 -15.77 -15.37 7.27
C LYS A 124 -16.33 -14.83 8.59
N GLU A 125 -15.47 -14.39 9.52
CA GLU A 125 -15.90 -13.84 10.81
C GLU A 125 -16.55 -12.44 10.70
N TYR A 126 -16.33 -11.73 9.59
CA TYR A 126 -16.78 -10.35 9.37
C TYR A 126 -17.41 -10.17 7.98
N TYR A 127 -18.11 -11.20 7.50
CA TYR A 127 -18.60 -11.28 6.12
C TYR A 127 -19.38 -10.04 5.69
N GLU A 128 -20.30 -9.57 6.54
CA GLU A 128 -21.15 -8.40 6.29
C GLU A 128 -20.38 -7.10 6.02
N THR A 129 -19.15 -6.98 6.56
CA THR A 129 -18.37 -5.73 6.54
C THR A 129 -17.05 -5.84 5.77
N HIS A 130 -16.64 -7.04 5.36
CA HIS A 130 -15.34 -7.29 4.73
C HIS A 130 -15.40 -8.22 3.52
N ASN A 131 -16.59 -8.56 3.02
CA ASN A 131 -16.72 -9.34 1.79
C ASN A 131 -16.26 -8.57 0.53
N SER A 132 -16.18 -9.32 -0.57
CA SER A 132 -15.71 -8.87 -1.87
C SER A 132 -16.63 -7.86 -2.53
N PHE A 133 -17.92 -7.76 -2.16
CA PHE A 133 -18.80 -6.69 -2.66
C PHE A 133 -18.26 -5.31 -2.27
N HIS A 134 -17.89 -5.11 -1.00
CA HIS A 134 -17.29 -3.86 -0.54
C HIS A 134 -15.93 -3.60 -1.19
N GLY A 135 -15.11 -4.66 -1.34
CA GLY A 135 -13.82 -4.59 -2.03
C GLY A 135 -13.94 -4.17 -3.50
N TYR A 136 -14.94 -4.69 -4.22
CA TYR A 136 -15.17 -4.38 -5.63
C TYR A 136 -15.57 -2.91 -5.82
N VAL A 137 -16.46 -2.38 -4.98
CA VAL A 137 -16.83 -0.96 -5.04
C VAL A 137 -15.62 -0.07 -4.79
N GLN A 138 -14.75 -0.45 -3.83
CA GLN A 138 -13.50 0.27 -3.56
C GLN A 138 -12.50 0.18 -4.71
N TYR A 139 -12.37 -0.99 -5.36
CA TYR A 139 -11.58 -1.18 -6.57
C TYR A 139 -12.00 -0.21 -7.68
N LEU A 140 -13.29 -0.16 -8.03
CA LEU A 140 -13.81 0.72 -9.08
C LEU A 140 -13.58 2.21 -8.78
N ILE A 141 -13.79 2.61 -7.52
CA ILE A 141 -13.52 3.98 -7.08
C ILE A 141 -12.02 4.30 -7.20
N MET A 142 -11.16 3.35 -6.83
CA MET A 142 -9.71 3.54 -6.91
C MET A 142 -9.26 3.76 -8.36
N GLU A 143 -9.71 2.92 -9.29
CA GLU A 143 -9.41 3.07 -10.72
C GLU A 143 -9.87 4.45 -11.22
N GLN A 144 -11.09 4.84 -10.90
CA GLN A 144 -11.64 6.12 -11.34
C GLN A 144 -10.90 7.32 -10.73
N VAL A 145 -10.54 7.27 -9.45
CA VAL A 145 -9.84 8.37 -8.77
C VAL A 145 -8.40 8.49 -9.26
N PHE A 146 -7.71 7.41 -9.61
CA PHE A 146 -6.33 7.49 -10.11
C PHE A 146 -6.22 7.59 -11.63
N LYS A 147 -7.34 7.48 -12.36
CA LYS A 147 -7.40 7.65 -13.82
C LYS A 147 -6.70 8.92 -14.29
N GLY A 148 -5.85 8.78 -15.31
CA GLY A 148 -5.12 9.88 -15.92
C GLY A 148 -3.90 10.39 -15.13
N LEU A 149 -3.56 9.78 -14.00
CA LEU A 149 -2.26 10.01 -13.35
C LEU A 149 -1.20 9.06 -13.92
N ASN A 150 0.07 9.50 -13.91
CA ASN A 150 1.22 8.66 -14.27
C ASN A 150 1.56 7.71 -13.11
N VAL A 151 0.72 6.71 -12.88
CA VAL A 151 0.90 5.67 -11.85
C VAL A 151 0.85 4.28 -12.49
N GLY A 152 1.65 3.36 -11.97
CA GLY A 152 1.53 1.93 -12.28
C GLY A 152 0.50 1.25 -11.38
N PHE A 153 -0.07 0.13 -11.83
CA PHE A 153 -1.03 -0.66 -11.05
C PHE A 153 -0.56 -2.10 -10.89
N VAL A 154 -0.47 -2.56 -9.65
CA VAL A 154 -0.48 -4.00 -9.35
C VAL A 154 -1.93 -4.37 -9.07
N ASN A 155 -2.59 -4.99 -10.05
CA ASN A 155 -4.02 -5.29 -9.99
C ASN A 155 -4.27 -6.50 -9.08
N GLY A 156 -4.40 -6.24 -7.78
CA GLY A 156 -4.71 -7.25 -6.79
C GLY A 156 -6.03 -7.97 -7.05
N TRP A 157 -7.00 -7.32 -7.72
CA TRP A 157 -8.31 -7.92 -7.99
C TRP A 157 -8.20 -9.03 -9.03
N ASP A 158 -7.59 -8.73 -10.19
CA ASP A 158 -7.37 -9.74 -11.22
C ASP A 158 -6.44 -10.84 -10.74
N MET A 159 -5.40 -10.49 -9.98
CA MET A 159 -4.45 -11.45 -9.46
C MET A 159 -5.09 -12.44 -8.48
N THR A 160 -5.94 -11.99 -7.54
CA THR A 160 -6.61 -12.92 -6.62
C THR A 160 -7.70 -13.74 -7.29
N ASN A 161 -8.38 -13.22 -8.31
CA ASN A 161 -9.32 -14.00 -9.11
C ASN A 161 -8.59 -15.09 -9.92
N ALA A 162 -7.46 -14.76 -10.56
CA ALA A 162 -6.64 -15.72 -11.29
C ALA A 162 -6.05 -16.80 -10.36
N PHE A 163 -5.81 -16.46 -9.09
CA PHE A 163 -5.32 -17.38 -8.07
C PHE A 163 -6.45 -18.19 -7.38
N ASP A 164 -7.72 -17.95 -7.72
CA ASP A 164 -8.89 -18.53 -7.04
C ASP A 164 -8.83 -18.35 -5.50
N SER A 165 -8.45 -17.14 -5.07
CA SER A 165 -8.26 -16.85 -3.66
C SER A 165 -9.58 -16.52 -2.96
N ASP A 166 -9.92 -17.30 -1.94
CA ASP A 166 -11.08 -17.07 -1.05
C ASP A 166 -10.68 -16.41 0.28
N VAL A 167 -9.38 -16.28 0.56
CA VAL A 167 -8.83 -15.72 1.80
C VAL A 167 -8.28 -14.32 1.61
N ILE A 168 -8.53 -13.47 2.62
CA ILE A 168 -8.02 -12.10 2.63
C ILE A 168 -6.51 -11.99 2.86
N HIS A 169 -5.89 -13.07 3.34
CA HIS A 169 -4.46 -13.18 3.57
C HIS A 169 -3.88 -14.22 2.61
N PRO A 170 -3.43 -13.79 1.42
CA PRO A 170 -2.95 -14.71 0.40
C PRO A 170 -1.62 -15.36 0.80
N PRO A 171 -1.28 -16.53 0.21
CA PRO A 171 -0.04 -17.24 0.51
C PRO A 171 1.20 -16.51 -0.02
N ASP A 172 2.38 -16.94 0.44
CA ASP A 172 3.67 -16.31 0.08
C ASP A 172 3.95 -16.32 -1.44
N SER A 173 3.48 -17.33 -2.18
CA SER A 173 3.62 -17.40 -3.65
C SER A 173 2.85 -16.30 -4.38
N TYR A 174 1.68 -15.92 -3.87
CA TYR A 174 0.93 -14.78 -4.37
C TYR A 174 1.65 -13.47 -4.04
N ILE A 175 2.17 -13.33 -2.81
CA ILE A 175 2.94 -12.14 -2.41
C ILE A 175 4.17 -11.98 -3.29
N GLN A 176 4.85 -13.07 -3.64
CA GLN A 176 5.95 -13.06 -4.59
C GLN A 176 5.49 -12.52 -5.96
N SER A 177 4.37 -13.00 -6.49
CA SER A 177 3.82 -12.53 -7.77
C SER A 177 3.49 -11.03 -7.73
N GLU A 178 2.95 -10.52 -6.62
CA GLU A 178 2.70 -9.07 -6.46
C GLU A 178 4.00 -8.26 -6.46
N VAL A 179 5.05 -8.79 -5.80
CA VAL A 179 6.36 -8.14 -5.79
C VAL A 179 7.01 -8.20 -7.16
N ASP A 180 6.94 -9.31 -7.87
CA ASP A 180 7.49 -9.45 -9.21
C ASP A 180 6.82 -8.46 -10.17
N MET A 181 5.49 -8.35 -10.13
CA MET A 181 4.75 -7.33 -10.88
C MET A 181 5.17 -5.92 -10.49
N LEU A 182 5.33 -5.61 -9.20
CA LEU A 182 5.84 -4.33 -8.73
C LEU A 182 7.24 -4.03 -9.33
N MET A 183 8.12 -5.02 -9.38
CA MET A 183 9.47 -4.84 -9.91
C MET A 183 9.48 -4.54 -11.42
N THR A 184 8.51 -5.04 -12.20
CA THR A 184 8.38 -4.67 -13.63
C THR A 184 8.08 -3.19 -13.86
N TYR A 185 7.48 -2.50 -12.89
CA TYR A 185 7.26 -1.05 -12.97
C TYR A 185 8.50 -0.24 -12.54
N ILE A 186 9.31 -0.81 -11.65
CA ILE A 186 10.45 -0.11 -11.04
C ILE A 186 11.73 -0.27 -11.87
N CYS A 187 11.97 -1.45 -12.46
CA CYS A 187 13.10 -1.75 -13.33
C CYS A 187 12.79 -1.40 -14.79
#